data_AF-A0ABD4S359-F1
#
_entry.id   AF-A0ABD4S359-F1
#
_cell.length_a   1.000
_cell.length_b   1.000
_cell.length_c   1.000
_cell.angle_alpha   90.00
_cell.angle_beta   90.00
_cell.angle_gamma   90.00
#
_symmetry.space_group_name_H-M   'P 1'
#
loop_
_entity.id
_entity.type
_entity.pdbx_description
1 polymer ?
#
loop_
_entity_poly.entity_id
_entity_poly.type
_entity_poly.pdbx_seq_one_letter_code
_entity_poly.pdbx_strand_id
1 'polypeptide(L)'
;MTKSICGVDCRKCELSNTCNGCAETKGHPFGSECMVALCLKDGENALYKFKKNLITAFNALNIQDMEEVTELNALKGSFINIEYTLPKGQIVKFWDDNKIYFGNQLCKKDSDRYYGIIADEKYLMVSEYSGYGSDAEIVVFKHWR
;
A
#
# COMPACT_ATOMS: atom_id res chain seq x y z
N MET A 1 9.54 4.94 20.78
CA MET A 1 8.08 5.14 20.94
C MET A 1 7.47 3.89 21.52
N THR A 2 6.68 3.99 22.58
CA THR A 2 6.12 2.82 23.29
C THR A 2 4.64 2.57 23.01
N LYS A 3 3.91 3.52 22.43
CA LYS A 3 2.48 3.37 22.15
C LYS A 3 2.14 3.76 20.72
N SER A 4 1.91 2.77 19.87
CA SER A 4 1.40 2.98 18.52
C SER A 4 -0.13 3.00 18.51
N ILE A 5 -0.72 3.71 17.54
CA ILE A 5 -2.18 3.74 17.36
C ILE A 5 -2.71 2.34 17.01
N CYS A 6 -1.95 1.58 16.22
CA CYS A 6 -2.36 0.27 15.71
C CYS A 6 -1.93 -0.92 16.59
N GLY A 7 -1.32 -0.68 17.75
CA GLY A 7 -0.87 -1.75 18.66
C GLY A 7 0.43 -2.46 18.24
N VAL A 8 1.02 -2.12 17.08
CA VAL A 8 2.34 -2.64 16.65
C VAL A 8 3.45 -2.17 17.60
N ASP A 9 4.36 -3.08 17.95
CA ASP A 9 5.56 -2.75 18.70
C ASP A 9 6.60 -2.06 17.81
N CYS A 10 6.69 -0.73 17.91
CA CYS A 10 7.62 0.07 17.12
C CYS A 10 9.07 0.05 17.64
N ARG A 11 9.39 -0.65 18.74
CA ARG A 11 10.72 -0.60 19.38
C ARG A 11 11.85 -1.16 18.52
N LYS A 12 11.55 -2.08 17.60
CA LYS A 12 12.50 -2.69 16.68
C LYS A 12 12.32 -2.25 15.23
N CYS A 13 11.52 -1.21 15.00
CA CYS A 13 11.25 -0.72 13.65
C CYS A 13 12.49 -0.01 13.09
N GLU A 14 12.95 -0.45 11.93
CA GLU A 14 14.11 0.13 11.22
C GLU A 14 13.87 1.60 10.81
N LEU A 15 12.61 2.00 10.72
CA LEU A 15 12.19 3.37 10.40
C LEU A 15 12.12 4.30 11.63
N SER A 16 12.47 3.81 12.81
CA SER A 16 12.31 4.55 14.08
C SER A 16 13.06 5.89 14.12
N ASN A 17 14.18 6.03 13.41
CA ASN A 17 14.99 7.25 13.38
C ASN A 17 14.32 8.41 12.63
N THR A 18 13.44 8.11 11.67
CA THR A 18 12.72 9.12 10.85
C THR A 18 11.23 9.17 11.15
N CYS A 19 10.74 8.27 12.02
CA CYS A 19 9.39 8.30 12.53
C CYS A 19 9.30 9.34 13.65
N ASN A 20 8.28 10.19 13.61
CA ASN A 20 7.94 11.16 14.65
C ASN A 20 6.88 10.64 15.62
N GLY A 21 6.37 9.42 15.38
CA GLY A 21 5.44 8.72 16.26
C GLY A 21 3.99 8.99 15.90
N CYS A 22 3.23 7.92 15.65
CA CYS A 22 1.87 8.05 15.18
C CYS A 22 0.93 8.65 16.22
N ALA A 23 1.14 8.42 17.52
CA ALA A 23 0.31 9.01 18.57
C ALA A 23 0.59 10.52 18.69
N GLU A 24 1.85 10.90 18.64
CA GLU A 24 2.35 12.27 18.77
C GLU A 24 1.95 13.13 17.56
N THR A 25 1.92 12.53 16.37
CA THR A 25 1.58 13.19 15.11
C THR A 25 0.13 12.99 14.66
N LYS A 26 -0.73 12.42 15.51
CA LYS A 26 -2.14 12.14 15.20
C LYS A 26 -2.34 11.34 13.91
N GLY A 27 -1.51 10.31 13.71
CA GLY A 27 -1.56 9.42 12.55
C GLY A 27 -0.65 9.80 11.39
N HIS A 28 0.30 10.74 11.58
CA HIS A 28 1.22 11.19 10.52
C HIS A 28 2.69 10.90 10.86
N PRO A 29 3.07 9.62 11.10
CA PRO A 29 4.37 9.25 11.66
C PRO A 29 5.57 9.76 10.83
N PHE A 30 5.41 9.92 9.51
CA PHE A 30 6.44 10.42 8.61
C PHE A 30 6.08 11.78 7.98
N GLY A 31 5.14 12.52 8.57
CA GLY A 31 4.65 13.80 8.04
C GLY A 31 3.54 13.66 6.99
N SER A 32 3.08 12.44 6.70
CA SER A 32 1.94 12.16 5.82
C SER A 32 1.04 11.09 6.44
N GLU A 33 -0.20 11.01 5.95
CA GLU A 33 -1.25 10.18 6.57
C GLU A 33 -0.84 8.70 6.64
N CYS A 34 -1.21 8.04 7.73
CA CYS A 34 -1.16 6.59 7.82
C CYS A 34 -2.56 6.01 7.64
N MET A 35 -2.79 5.22 6.60
CA MET A 35 -4.10 4.62 6.32
C MET A 35 -4.63 3.79 7.50
N VAL A 36 -3.74 3.11 8.23
CA VAL A 36 -4.13 2.36 9.44
C VAL A 36 -4.64 3.31 10.53
N ALA A 37 -3.90 4.39 10.79
CA ALA A 37 -4.28 5.37 11.80
C ALA A 37 -5.56 6.12 11.40
N LEU A 38 -5.71 6.44 10.11
CA LEU A 38 -6.91 7.06 9.55
C LEU A 38 -8.15 6.19 9.82
N CYS A 39 -8.11 4.89 9.48
CA CYS A 39 -9.23 4.00 9.74
C CYS A 39 -9.51 3.80 11.24
N LEU A 40 -8.47 3.76 12.08
CA LEU A 40 -8.63 3.57 13.52
C LEU A 40 -9.23 4.78 14.24
N LYS A 41 -9.31 5.97 13.61
CA LYS A 41 -10.08 7.11 14.15
C LYS A 41 -11.55 6.73 14.37
N ASP A 42 -12.08 5.81 13.56
CA ASP A 42 -13.46 5.30 13.63
C ASP A 42 -13.56 3.94 14.35
N GLY A 43 -12.48 3.46 14.98
CA GLY A 43 -12.39 2.21 15.73
C GLY A 43 -11.91 0.99 14.93
N GLU A 44 -11.59 -0.10 15.63
CA GLU A 44 -10.99 -1.31 15.04
C GLU A 44 -11.87 -1.95 13.96
N ASN A 45 -13.18 -1.94 14.17
CA ASN A 45 -14.15 -2.44 13.18
C ASN A 45 -14.11 -1.67 11.85
N ALA A 46 -13.76 -0.37 11.88
CA ALA A 46 -13.65 0.43 10.66
C ALA A 46 -12.42 0.02 9.84
N LEU A 47 -11.28 -0.22 10.49
CA LEU A 47 -10.07 -0.76 9.84
C LEU A 47 -10.35 -2.12 9.20
N TYR A 48 -10.97 -3.05 9.94
CA TYR A 48 -11.32 -4.37 9.41
C TYR A 48 -12.22 -4.28 8.17
N LYS A 49 -13.31 -3.50 8.27
CA LYS A 49 -14.24 -3.30 7.14
C LYS A 49 -13.56 -2.66 5.94
N PHE A 50 -12.71 -1.67 6.17
CA PHE A 50 -12.00 -0.97 5.09
C PHE A 50 -11.05 -1.92 4.34
N LYS A 51 -10.22 -2.70 5.05
CA LYS A 51 -9.36 -3.72 4.42
C LYS A 51 -10.18 -4.76 3.67
N LYS A 52 -11.28 -5.25 4.25
CA LYS A 52 -12.17 -6.22 3.60
C LYS A 52 -12.74 -5.67 2.30
N ASN A 53 -13.18 -4.41 2.29
CA ASN A 53 -13.71 -3.76 1.09
C ASN A 53 -12.63 -3.59 0.01
N LEU A 54 -11.40 -3.22 0.39
CA LEU A 54 -10.27 -3.14 -0.54
C LEU A 54 -9.94 -4.50 -1.15
N ILE A 55 -9.88 -5.55 -0.34
CA ILE A 55 -9.66 -6.93 -0.80
C ILE A 55 -10.75 -7.33 -1.82
N THR A 56 -12.02 -7.09 -1.49
CA THR A 56 -13.13 -7.34 -2.43
C THR A 56 -12.97 -6.52 -3.71
N ALA A 57 -12.56 -5.25 -3.61
CA ALA A 57 -12.38 -4.37 -4.77
C ALA A 57 -11.24 -4.84 -5.69
N PHE A 58 -10.11 -5.31 -5.13
CA PHE A 58 -9.01 -5.88 -5.90
C PHE A 58 -9.42 -7.19 -6.59
N ASN A 59 -10.04 -8.12 -5.85
CA ASN A 59 -10.49 -9.39 -6.42
C ASN A 59 -11.55 -9.18 -7.52
N ALA A 60 -12.40 -8.16 -7.40
CA ALA A 60 -13.39 -7.79 -8.41
C ALA A 60 -12.80 -7.23 -9.71
N LEU A 61 -11.49 -6.94 -9.77
CA LEU A 61 -10.81 -6.59 -11.03
C LEU A 61 -10.67 -7.79 -11.97
N ASN A 62 -10.82 -9.03 -11.45
CA ASN A 62 -10.78 -10.27 -12.22
C ASN A 62 -9.53 -10.43 -13.12
N ILE A 63 -8.35 -10.09 -12.58
CA ILE A 63 -7.07 -10.31 -13.27
C ILE A 63 -6.76 -11.80 -13.24
N GLN A 64 -6.89 -12.47 -14.40
CA GLN A 64 -6.98 -13.92 -14.53
C GLN A 64 -5.80 -14.71 -13.92
N ASP A 65 -4.59 -14.19 -14.07
CA ASP A 65 -3.33 -14.80 -13.66
C ASP A 65 -2.74 -14.21 -12.37
N MET A 66 -3.46 -13.30 -11.71
CA MET A 66 -3.10 -12.80 -10.39
C MET A 66 -3.62 -13.75 -9.31
N GLU A 67 -2.81 -13.99 -8.28
CA GLU A 67 -3.26 -14.68 -7.06
C GLU A 67 -4.42 -13.95 -6.37
N GLU A 68 -5.27 -14.68 -5.65
CA GLU A 68 -6.33 -14.08 -4.85
C GLU A 68 -5.75 -13.15 -3.77
N VAL A 69 -6.30 -11.94 -3.66
CA VAL A 69 -5.94 -11.05 -2.56
C VAL A 69 -6.61 -11.57 -1.28
N THR A 70 -5.81 -12.05 -0.35
CA THR A 70 -6.27 -12.56 0.96
C THR A 70 -5.94 -11.60 2.10
N GLU A 71 -4.89 -10.80 1.93
CA GLU A 71 -4.42 -9.87 2.95
C GLU A 71 -3.82 -8.58 2.35
N LEU A 72 -3.73 -7.56 3.20
CA LEU A 72 -3.12 -6.28 2.90
C LEU A 72 -2.23 -5.84 4.05
N ASN A 73 -1.03 -5.36 3.72
CA ASN A 73 -0.02 -4.88 4.63
C ASN A 73 0.00 -3.35 4.69
N ALA A 74 0.41 -2.78 5.82
CA ALA A 74 0.63 -1.35 5.95
C ALA A 74 2.05 -1.03 5.47
N LEU A 75 2.17 -0.42 4.29
CA LEU A 75 3.44 -0.22 3.59
C LEU A 75 3.76 1.27 3.50
N LYS A 76 4.96 1.68 3.94
CA LYS A 76 5.44 3.05 3.73
C LYS A 76 5.68 3.27 2.24
N GLY A 77 5.22 4.40 1.71
CA GLY A 77 5.32 4.75 0.31
C GLY A 77 6.73 4.58 -0.26
N SER A 78 7.76 4.98 0.49
CA SER A 78 9.16 4.85 0.02
C SER A 78 9.61 3.42 -0.29
N PHE A 79 8.89 2.39 0.15
CA PHE A 79 9.19 0.99 -0.19
C PHE A 79 8.46 0.49 -1.43
N ILE A 80 7.39 1.17 -1.84
CA ILE A 80 6.48 0.72 -2.90
C ILE A 80 6.35 1.73 -4.05
N ASN A 81 6.86 2.95 -3.88
CA ASN A 81 6.79 4.03 -4.86
C ASN A 81 7.88 3.91 -5.93
N ILE A 82 7.72 2.86 -6.74
CA ILE A 82 8.58 2.55 -7.88
C ILE A 82 8.24 3.41 -9.09
N GLU A 83 9.15 3.41 -10.05
CA GLU A 83 9.04 4.18 -11.28
C GLU A 83 8.28 3.41 -12.37
N TYR A 84 7.41 4.11 -13.08
CA TYR A 84 6.65 3.57 -14.20
C TYR A 84 6.97 4.35 -15.47
N THR A 85 7.28 3.65 -16.55
CA THR A 85 7.47 4.26 -17.87
C THR A 85 6.14 4.29 -18.61
N LEU A 86 5.58 5.48 -18.81
CA LEU A 86 4.35 5.68 -19.58
C LEU A 86 4.60 5.46 -21.08
N PRO A 87 3.55 5.22 -21.90
CA PRO A 87 3.72 4.90 -23.33
C PRO A 87 4.50 5.91 -24.16
N LYS A 88 4.58 7.17 -23.72
CA LYS A 88 5.38 8.23 -24.36
C LYS A 88 6.82 8.35 -23.81
N GLY A 89 7.28 7.38 -23.03
CA GLY A 89 8.60 7.36 -22.40
C GLY A 89 8.73 8.25 -21.16
N GLN A 90 7.65 8.89 -20.70
CA GLN A 90 7.67 9.67 -19.46
C GLN A 90 7.77 8.72 -18.26
N ILE A 91 8.73 8.97 -17.38
CA ILE A 91 8.87 8.24 -16.11
C ILE A 91 8.10 8.99 -15.03
N VAL A 92 7.26 8.27 -14.29
CA VAL A 92 6.44 8.83 -13.20
C VAL A 92 6.45 7.96 -11.95
N LYS A 93 6.22 8.59 -10.81
CA LYS A 93 5.90 7.98 -9.51
C LYS A 93 4.54 8.49 -9.08
N PHE A 94 3.68 7.61 -8.56
CA PHE A 94 2.29 7.96 -8.22
C PHE A 94 2.07 8.22 -6.73
N TRP A 95 2.90 7.65 -5.88
CA TRP A 95 2.67 7.63 -4.45
C TRP A 95 3.55 8.64 -3.72
N ASP A 96 3.16 8.95 -2.49
CA ASP A 96 3.92 9.78 -1.57
C ASP A 96 4.81 8.88 -0.71
N ASP A 97 6.12 9.10 -0.76
CA ASP A 97 7.11 8.32 -0.02
C ASP A 97 6.89 8.29 1.50
N ASN A 98 6.18 9.29 2.05
CA ASN A 98 5.93 9.43 3.47
C ASN A 98 4.56 8.90 3.92
N LYS A 99 3.62 8.69 3.00
CA LYS A 99 2.30 8.12 3.31
C LYS A 99 2.42 6.62 3.59
N ILE A 100 1.61 6.08 4.50
CA ILE A 100 1.49 4.63 4.71
C ILE A 100 0.21 4.15 4.04
N TYR A 101 0.35 3.24 3.08
CA TYR A 101 -0.71 2.68 2.23
C TYR A 101 -1.10 1.27 2.69
N PHE A 102 -2.20 0.75 2.14
CA PHE A 102 -2.43 -0.69 2.12
C PHE A 102 -1.90 -1.28 0.82
N GLY A 103 -1.18 -2.39 0.90
CA GLY A 103 -0.71 -3.07 -0.30
C GLY A 103 -0.22 -4.48 -0.05
N ASN A 104 0.10 -5.19 -1.12
CA ASN A 104 0.69 -6.51 -1.07
C ASN A 104 1.44 -6.81 -2.38
N GLN A 105 2.32 -7.81 -2.35
CA GLN A 105 2.90 -8.41 -3.55
C GLN A 105 2.28 -9.80 -3.75
N LEU A 106 1.87 -10.09 -4.98
CA LEU A 106 1.17 -11.32 -5.36
C LEU A 106 1.89 -11.99 -6.51
N CYS A 107 1.86 -13.31 -6.54
CA CYS A 107 2.45 -14.07 -7.65
C CYS A 107 1.58 -13.95 -8.91
N LYS A 108 2.25 -13.84 -10.06
CA LYS A 108 1.63 -14.09 -11.36
C LYS A 108 1.76 -15.57 -11.69
N LYS A 109 0.67 -16.22 -12.11
CA LYS A 109 0.69 -17.65 -12.46
C LYS A 109 1.64 -17.90 -13.63
N ASP A 110 2.42 -18.97 -13.53
CA ASP A 110 3.36 -19.44 -14.56
C ASP A 110 4.36 -18.36 -15.05
N SER A 111 4.78 -17.45 -14.14
CA SER A 111 5.67 -16.34 -14.45
C SER A 111 6.61 -16.01 -13.29
N ASP A 112 7.80 -15.51 -13.61
CA ASP A 112 8.76 -14.94 -12.64
C ASP A 112 8.45 -13.47 -12.28
N ARG A 113 7.34 -12.93 -12.82
CA ARG A 113 6.86 -11.57 -12.53
C ARG A 113 5.85 -11.57 -11.39
N TYR A 114 5.69 -10.40 -10.79
CA TYR A 114 4.82 -10.18 -9.64
C TYR A 114 3.80 -9.08 -9.92
N TYR A 115 2.67 -9.18 -9.23
CA TYR A 115 1.73 -8.09 -9.12
C TYR A 115 1.94 -7.34 -7.80
N GLY A 116 2.18 -6.03 -7.88
CA GLY A 116 2.07 -5.13 -6.74
C GLY A 116 0.70 -4.47 -6.69
N ILE A 117 0.04 -4.57 -5.55
CA ILE A 117 -1.23 -3.88 -5.29
C ILE A 117 -1.04 -2.81 -4.22
N ILE A 118 -1.58 -1.62 -4.45
CA ILE A 118 -1.44 -0.47 -3.55
C ILE A 118 -2.76 0.29 -3.54
N ALA A 119 -3.24 0.68 -2.36
CA ALA A 119 -4.45 1.47 -2.22
C ALA A 119 -4.41 2.44 -1.03
N ASP A 120 -5.17 3.52 -1.18
CA ASP A 120 -5.51 4.48 -0.14
C ASP A 120 -7.02 4.73 -0.06
N GLU A 121 -7.43 5.84 0.56
CA GLU A 121 -8.83 6.21 0.72
C GLU A 121 -9.56 6.58 -0.58
N LYS A 122 -8.85 6.79 -1.70
CA LYS A 122 -9.41 7.24 -2.99
C LYS A 122 -9.05 6.32 -4.15
N TYR A 123 -7.80 5.86 -4.19
CA TYR A 123 -7.24 5.15 -5.33
C TYR A 123 -6.82 3.73 -4.96
N LEU A 124 -6.96 2.83 -5.92
CA LEU A 124 -6.30 1.54 -5.94
C LEU A 124 -5.52 1.40 -7.24
N MET A 125 -4.40 0.69 -7.18
CA MET A 125 -3.54 0.42 -8.31
C MET A 125 -3.09 -1.04 -8.29
N VAL A 126 -3.01 -1.62 -9.47
CA VAL A 126 -2.33 -2.89 -9.72
C VAL A 126 -1.23 -2.63 -10.73
N SER A 127 -0.02 -3.05 -10.41
CA SER A 127 1.12 -3.02 -11.32
C SER A 127 1.73 -4.40 -11.46
N GLU A 128 2.30 -4.69 -12.63
CA GLU A 128 3.11 -5.88 -12.86
C GLU A 128 4.59 -5.46 -12.96
N TYR A 129 5.50 -6.22 -12.34
CA TYR A 129 6.93 -5.95 -12.41
C TYR A 129 7.78 -7.21 -12.27
N SER A 130 9.03 -7.11 -12.70
CA SER A 130 10.09 -8.09 -12.42
C SER A 130 10.70 -7.86 -11.02
N GLY A 131 11.61 -8.74 -10.59
CA GLY A 131 12.24 -8.66 -9.27
C GLY A 131 12.73 -7.25 -8.88
N TYR A 132 12.49 -6.87 -7.63
CA TYR A 132 12.78 -5.54 -7.07
C TYR A 132 12.04 -4.36 -7.74
N GLY A 133 10.93 -4.60 -8.45
CA GLY A 133 10.11 -3.53 -9.02
C GLY A 133 10.64 -2.96 -10.34
N SER A 134 11.51 -3.69 -11.04
CA SER A 134 11.98 -3.30 -12.38
C SER A 134 10.95 -3.62 -13.46
N ASP A 135 11.06 -2.95 -14.62
CA ASP A 135 10.18 -3.18 -15.78
C ASP A 135 8.69 -3.10 -15.40
N ALA A 136 8.38 -2.10 -14.58
CA ALA A 136 7.08 -1.94 -13.96
C ALA A 136 6.06 -1.35 -14.92
N GLU A 137 4.91 -2.01 -15.01
CA GLU A 137 3.80 -1.65 -15.87
C GLU A 137 2.54 -1.45 -15.03
N ILE A 138 1.75 -0.43 -15.36
CA ILE A 138 0.47 -0.17 -14.71
C ILE A 138 -0.58 -1.03 -15.40
N VAL A 139 -1.20 -1.94 -14.65
CA VAL A 139 -2.28 -2.81 -15.13
C VAL A 139 -3.63 -2.15 -14.87
N VAL A 140 -3.81 -1.59 -13.68
CA VAL A 140 -5.03 -0.86 -13.28
C VAL A 140 -4.63 0.35 -12.44
N PHE A 141 -5.22 1.51 -12.73
CA PHE A 141 -5.25 2.64 -11.80
C PHE A 141 -6.67 3.19 -11.74
N LYS A 142 -7.30 3.14 -10.56
CA LYS A 142 -8.74 3.37 -10.42
C LYS A 142 -9.05 4.21 -9.20
N HIS A 143 -9.88 5.23 -9.38
CA HIS A 143 -10.63 5.84 -8.27
C HIS A 143 -11.71 4.84 -7.84
N TRP A 144 -11.58 4.26 -6.64
CA TRP A 144 -12.38 3.10 -6.22
C TRP A 144 -13.55 3.44 -5.30
N ARG A 145 -13.65 4.72 -4.90
CA ARG A 145 -14.79 5.29 -4.21
C ARG A 145 -15.67 6.12 -5.12
#